data_AF-A0A1F9FV21-F1
#
_entry.id   AF-A0A1F9FV21-F1
#
_cell.length_a   1.000
_cell.length_b   1.000
_cell.length_c   1.000
_cell.angle_alpha   90.00
_cell.angle_beta   90.00
_cell.angle_gamma   90.00
#
_symmetry.space_group_name_H-M   'P 1'
#
loop_
_entity.id
_entity.type
_entity.pdbx_description
1 polymer ?
#
loop_
_entity_poly.entity_id
_entity_poly.type
_entity_poly.pdbx_seq_one_letter_code
_entity_poly.pdbx_strand_id
1 'polypeptide(L)'
;MDIAQDPRHDDGRPPATDDDRGDVRNIPLELFELAAEGMRASFAVLPGGRVACSLCHARTTAAGVEVLEVRRLEGTSDPEAEAIVLGLRCPSCGVLGSAVLGYGPMASAEDQDVLAALAVDVVGGPP
;
A
#
# COMPACT_ATOMS: atom_id res chain seq x y z
N MET A 1 20.03 49.76 43.10
CA MET A 1 18.94 49.63 42.12
C MET A 1 19.50 48.81 40.99
N ASP A 2 18.99 47.60 40.93
CA ASP A 2 19.65 46.39 40.46
C ASP A 2 19.63 46.23 38.95
N ILE A 3 20.78 45.81 38.41
CA ILE A 3 20.90 45.24 37.07
C ILE A 3 20.89 43.72 37.27
N ALA A 4 19.89 43.04 36.72
CA ALA A 4 19.90 41.58 36.62
C ALA A 4 19.36 41.15 35.25
N GLN A 5 20.26 40.62 34.41
CA GLN A 5 19.93 39.63 33.38
C GLN A 5 20.05 38.24 34.06
N ASP A 6 18.95 37.48 34.12
CA ASP A 6 18.60 36.29 33.30
C ASP A 6 19.42 35.04 33.64
N PRO A 7 18.83 33.88 34.02
CA PRO A 7 18.55 32.87 32.98
C PRO A 7 17.48 31.79 33.31
N ARG A 8 16.78 31.29 32.27
CA ARG A 8 16.28 29.89 32.13
C ARG A 8 15.14 29.42 33.06
N HIS A 9 13.91 29.45 32.55
CA HIS A 9 13.02 28.28 32.63
C HIS A 9 13.15 27.55 31.29
N ASP A 10 14.20 26.75 31.18
CA ASP A 10 14.31 25.71 30.18
C ASP A 10 13.60 24.50 30.80
N ASP A 11 12.33 24.28 30.43
CA ASP A 11 11.47 23.21 31.00
C ASP A 11 11.93 21.79 30.66
N GLY A 12 13.18 21.60 30.20
CA GLY A 12 13.83 20.31 30.04
C GLY A 12 13.07 19.30 29.19
N ARG A 13 12.06 19.72 28.42
CA ARG A 13 11.35 18.83 27.50
C ARG A 13 12.28 18.65 26.32
N PRO A 14 12.84 17.43 26.10
CA PRO A 14 13.56 17.18 24.87
C PRO A 14 12.62 17.54 23.70
N PRO A 15 13.13 18.14 22.61
CA PRO A 15 12.32 18.29 21.40
C PRO A 15 11.75 16.91 21.10
N ALA A 16 10.43 16.83 20.89
CA ALA A 16 9.81 15.59 20.50
C ALA A 16 10.59 15.06 19.30
N THR A 17 11.30 13.95 19.50
CA THR A 17 11.96 13.25 18.40
C THR A 17 10.86 12.87 17.42
N ASP A 18 11.13 13.00 16.12
CA ASP A 18 10.25 12.60 14.99
C ASP A 18 9.85 11.11 15.00
N ASP A 19 10.10 10.40 16.10
CA ASP A 19 9.84 8.99 16.38
C ASP A 19 8.39 8.74 16.85
N ASP A 20 7.60 9.79 17.12
CA ASP A 20 6.19 9.72 17.54
C ASP A 20 5.21 10.07 16.39
N ARG A 21 5.70 10.09 15.14
CA ARG A 21 4.88 10.21 13.94
C ARG A 21 4.44 8.81 13.54
N GLY A 22 3.42 8.29 14.22
CA GLY A 22 2.91 6.93 14.03
C GLY A 22 2.90 6.51 12.56
N ASP A 23 3.43 5.32 12.27
CA ASP A 23 3.66 4.75 10.93
C ASP A 23 2.63 5.23 9.90
N VAL A 24 2.96 6.30 9.17
CA VAL A 24 2.07 6.87 8.15
C VAL A 24 2.16 6.00 6.91
N ARG A 25 1.43 4.89 6.91
CA ARG A 25 1.28 4.03 5.73
C ARG A 25 0.51 4.77 4.65
N ASN A 26 1.10 4.87 3.46
CA ASN A 26 0.50 5.50 2.30
C ASN A 26 0.95 4.80 1.01
N ILE A 27 0.12 4.85 -0.03
CA ILE A 27 0.34 4.07 -1.27
C ILE A 27 1.72 4.30 -1.89
N PRO A 28 2.24 5.54 -2.05
CA PRO A 28 3.57 5.77 -2.58
C PRO A 28 4.70 5.07 -1.80
N LEU A 29 4.62 5.07 -0.46
CA LEU A 29 5.62 4.42 0.39
C LEU A 29 5.59 2.89 0.21
N GLU A 30 4.41 2.28 0.23
CA GLU A 30 4.28 0.83 0.05
C GLU A 30 4.77 0.37 -1.33
N LEU A 31 4.49 1.15 -2.38
CA LEU A 31 5.02 0.87 -3.72
C LEU A 31 6.54 0.97 -3.78
N PHE A 32 7.13 1.93 -3.06
CA PHE A 32 8.58 2.07 -2.96
C PHE A 32 9.23 0.88 -2.26
N GLU A 33 8.63 0.41 -1.15
CA GLU A 33 9.12 -0.76 -0.42
C GLU A 33 9.01 -2.04 -1.25
N LEU A 34 7.86 -2.29 -1.89
CA LEU A 34 7.71 -3.42 -2.83
C LEU A 34 8.72 -3.35 -3.98
N ALA A 35 9.01 -2.15 -4.49
CA ALA A 35 10.02 -1.98 -5.53
C ALA A 35 11.43 -2.33 -5.02
N ALA A 36 11.76 -1.99 -3.77
CA ALA A 36 13.01 -2.39 -3.12
C ALA A 36 13.11 -3.92 -2.93
N GLU A 37 11.98 -4.59 -2.72
CA GLU A 37 11.85 -6.06 -2.66
C GLU A 37 11.92 -6.74 -4.05
N GLY A 38 11.95 -5.96 -5.13
CA GLY A 38 12.14 -6.46 -6.49
C GLY A 38 10.87 -6.53 -7.35
N MET A 39 9.75 -5.97 -6.87
CA MET A 39 8.54 -5.74 -7.69
C MET A 39 8.84 -4.64 -8.73
N ARG A 40 9.19 -5.05 -9.94
CA ARG A 40 9.70 -4.14 -11.00
C ARG A 40 8.69 -3.83 -12.10
N ALA A 41 7.62 -4.59 -12.19
CA ALA A 41 6.50 -4.32 -13.08
C ALA A 41 5.31 -3.75 -12.32
N SER A 42 4.27 -3.40 -13.07
CA SER A 42 2.97 -3.03 -12.52
C SER A 42 1.87 -3.85 -13.20
N PHE A 43 0.74 -4.00 -12.53
CA PHE A 43 -0.45 -4.64 -13.07
C PHE A 43 -1.59 -3.64 -13.09
N ALA A 44 -2.18 -3.45 -14.28
CA ALA A 44 -3.41 -2.68 -14.43
C ALA A 44 -4.62 -3.59 -14.21
N VAL A 45 -5.57 -3.12 -13.41
CA VAL A 45 -6.88 -3.76 -13.22
C VAL A 45 -7.74 -3.56 -14.47
N LEU A 46 -8.48 -4.60 -14.85
CA LEU A 46 -9.37 -4.64 -16.01
C LEU A 46 -10.73 -5.22 -15.61
N PRO A 47 -11.82 -4.86 -16.34
CA PRO A 47 -13.15 -5.42 -16.11
C PRO A 47 -13.20 -6.95 -16.14
N GLY A 48 -14.09 -7.53 -15.34
CA GLY A 48 -14.32 -8.98 -15.29
C GLY A 48 -13.22 -9.76 -14.58
N GLY A 49 -12.61 -9.15 -13.56
CA GLY A 49 -11.65 -9.82 -12.67
C GLY A 49 -10.34 -10.16 -13.37
N ARG A 50 -9.83 -9.24 -14.20
CA ARG A 50 -8.62 -9.44 -14.98
C ARG A 50 -7.56 -8.42 -14.63
N VAL A 51 -6.31 -8.79 -14.86
CA VAL A 51 -5.17 -7.87 -14.76
C VAL A 51 -4.29 -7.95 -16.00
N ALA A 52 -3.63 -6.83 -16.33
CA ALA A 52 -2.67 -6.72 -17.42
C ALA A 52 -1.27 -6.38 -16.88
N CYS A 53 -0.30 -7.23 -17.19
CA CYS A 53 1.11 -6.97 -16.86
C CYS A 53 1.66 -5.84 -17.73
N SER A 54 2.29 -4.82 -17.13
CA SER A 54 2.88 -3.71 -17.89
C SER A 54 4.12 -4.10 -18.69
N LEU A 55 4.77 -5.23 -18.37
CA LEU A 55 5.97 -5.69 -19.06
C LEU A 55 5.66 -6.55 -20.30
N CYS A 56 4.89 -7.64 -20.15
CA CYS A 56 4.60 -8.55 -21.27
C CYS A 56 3.22 -8.35 -21.90
N HIS A 57 2.41 -7.45 -21.34
CA HIS A 57 1.04 -7.14 -21.79
C HIS A 57 0.06 -8.31 -21.76
N ALA A 58 0.43 -9.44 -21.16
CA ALA A 58 -0.46 -10.57 -20.97
C ALA A 58 -1.63 -10.14 -20.07
N ARG A 59 -2.85 -10.49 -20.50
CA ARG A 59 -4.10 -10.31 -19.76
C ARG A 59 -4.49 -11.63 -19.16
N THR A 60 -4.60 -11.67 -17.85
CA THR A 60 -4.86 -12.91 -17.09
C THR A 60 -6.02 -12.70 -16.14
N THR A 61 -6.74 -13.77 -15.81
CA THR A 61 -7.73 -13.72 -14.73
C THR A 61 -6.99 -13.55 -13.41
N ALA A 62 -7.51 -12.71 -12.52
CA ALA A 62 -6.87 -12.45 -11.23
C ALA A 62 -6.71 -13.74 -10.40
N ALA A 63 -7.67 -14.67 -10.50
CA ALA A 63 -7.59 -16.01 -9.90
C ALA A 63 -6.38 -16.86 -10.36
N GLY A 64 -5.75 -16.51 -11.50
CA GLY A 64 -4.59 -17.20 -12.05
C GLY A 64 -3.26 -16.49 -11.75
N VAL A 65 -3.28 -15.43 -10.96
CA VAL A 65 -2.10 -14.66 -10.57
C VAL A 65 -1.67 -15.07 -9.17
N GLU A 66 -0.38 -15.32 -8.99
CA GLU A 66 0.20 -15.59 -7.68
C GLU A 66 0.35 -14.27 -6.91
N VAL A 67 -0.30 -14.19 -5.75
CA VAL A 67 -0.17 -13.08 -4.81
C VAL A 67 0.94 -13.40 -3.83
N LEU A 68 1.91 -12.50 -3.73
CA LEU A 68 3.10 -12.65 -2.90
C LEU A 68 2.99 -11.83 -1.62
N GLU A 69 2.42 -10.62 -1.73
CA GLU A 69 2.29 -9.66 -0.63
C GLU A 69 0.92 -8.99 -0.69
N VAL A 70 0.35 -8.70 0.48
CA VAL A 70 -0.92 -7.97 0.62
C VAL A 70 -0.76 -6.91 1.70
N ARG A 71 -0.91 -5.64 1.32
CA ARG A 71 -0.82 -4.51 2.25
C ARG A 71 -2.09 -3.69 2.19
N ARG A 72 -2.77 -3.50 3.32
CA ARG A 72 -3.99 -2.68 3.40
C ARG A 72 -3.70 -1.34 4.00
N LEU A 73 -4.32 -0.33 3.40
CA LEU A 73 -4.14 1.06 3.76
C LEU A 73 -5.50 1.73 3.89
N GLU A 74 -5.63 2.53 4.94
CA GLU A 74 -6.64 3.57 5.02
C GLU A 74 -6.02 4.86 4.48
N GLY A 75 -6.82 5.68 3.81
CA GLY A 75 -6.36 6.91 3.20
C GLY A 75 -5.88 7.88 4.27
N THR A 76 -4.64 8.36 4.14
CA THR A 76 -4.06 9.34 5.07
C THR A 76 -4.84 10.64 5.18
N SER A 77 -5.67 10.95 4.18
CA SER A 77 -6.52 12.15 4.13
C SER A 77 -8.01 11.87 4.36
N ASP A 78 -8.44 10.65 4.04
CA ASP A 78 -9.83 10.21 4.14
C ASP A 78 -9.82 8.75 4.61
N PRO A 79 -10.21 8.46 5.86
CA PRO A 79 -10.19 7.10 6.39
C PRO A 79 -11.17 6.17 5.65
N GLU A 80 -12.19 6.72 4.96
CA GLU A 80 -13.11 5.92 4.14
C GLU A 80 -12.48 5.52 2.79
N ALA A 81 -11.36 6.13 2.41
CA ALA A 81 -10.60 5.79 1.22
C ALA A 81 -9.67 4.61 1.51
N GLU A 82 -10.16 3.39 1.37
CA GLU A 82 -9.39 2.18 1.59
C GLU A 82 -8.69 1.71 0.31
N ALA A 83 -7.45 1.26 0.42
CA ALA A 83 -6.67 0.70 -0.67
C ALA A 83 -5.94 -0.57 -0.26
N ILE A 84 -5.73 -1.45 -1.23
CA ILE A 84 -4.89 -2.64 -1.10
C ILE A 84 -3.76 -2.55 -2.12
N VAL A 85 -2.52 -2.61 -1.63
CA VAL A 85 -1.32 -2.72 -2.45
C VAL A 85 -0.89 -4.18 -2.45
N LEU A 86 -0.75 -4.76 -3.64
CA LEU A 86 -0.41 -6.17 -3.83
C LEU A 86 0.98 -6.30 -4.44
N GLY A 87 1.73 -7.32 -4.01
CA GLY A 87 2.84 -7.89 -4.75
C GLY A 87 2.35 -9.10 -5.55
N LEU A 88 2.61 -9.13 -6.85
CA LEU A 88 2.07 -10.12 -7.79
C LEU A 88 3.18 -10.70 -8.66
N ARG A 89 3.04 -11.98 -9.03
CA ARG A 89 3.87 -12.60 -10.06
C ARG A 89 3.07 -12.89 -11.32
N CYS A 90 3.58 -12.40 -12.46
CA CYS A 90 2.94 -12.65 -13.75
C CYS A 90 3.08 -14.14 -14.13
N PRO A 91 1.98 -14.86 -14.38
CA PRO A 91 2.06 -16.27 -14.77
C PRO A 91 2.61 -16.46 -16.20
N SER A 92 2.58 -15.41 -17.03
CA SER A 92 3.02 -15.49 -18.43
C SER A 92 4.52 -15.26 -18.62
N CYS A 93 5.12 -14.29 -17.91
CA CYS A 93 6.55 -13.97 -18.04
C CYS A 93 7.35 -14.10 -16.74
N GLY A 94 6.70 -14.41 -15.62
CA GLY A 94 7.35 -14.61 -14.32
C GLY A 94 7.79 -13.33 -13.61
N VAL A 95 7.57 -12.15 -14.19
CA VAL A 95 7.98 -10.88 -13.57
C VAL A 95 7.23 -10.61 -12.27
N LEU A 96 7.94 -10.07 -11.29
CA LEU A 96 7.39 -9.52 -10.06
C LEU A 96 6.93 -8.08 -10.29
N GLY A 97 5.74 -7.74 -9.85
CA GLY A 97 5.21 -6.38 -9.97
C GLY A 97 4.13 -6.10 -8.95
N SER A 98 3.70 -4.85 -8.89
CA SER A 98 2.69 -4.40 -7.93
C SER A 98 1.36 -4.02 -8.58
N ALA A 99 0.29 -4.08 -7.81
CA ALA A 99 -1.02 -3.52 -8.15
C ALA A 99 -1.55 -2.69 -6.98
N VAL A 100 -2.33 -1.67 -7.28
CA VAL A 100 -3.08 -0.91 -6.27
C VAL A 100 -4.55 -1.03 -6.63
N LEU A 101 -5.37 -1.42 -5.67
CA LEU A 101 -6.80 -1.58 -5.82
C LEU A 101 -7.51 -0.76 -4.76
N GLY A 102 -8.60 -0.09 -5.13
CA GLY A 102 -9.54 0.42 -4.14
C GLY A 102 -10.18 -0.75 -3.37
N TYR A 103 -10.43 -0.55 -2.09
CA TYR A 103 -11.21 -1.46 -1.26
C TYR A 103 -12.37 -0.69 -0.61
N GLY A 104 -13.40 -1.41 -0.18
CA GLY A 104 -14.57 -0.81 0.46
C GLY A 104 -15.57 -0.13 -0.49
N PRO A 105 -16.48 0.70 0.05
CA PRO A 105 -17.64 1.23 -0.67
C PRO A 105 -17.31 2.17 -1.85
N MET A 106 -16.11 2.76 -1.83
CA MET A 106 -15.62 3.69 -2.85
C MET A 106 -14.76 3.01 -3.92
N ALA A 107 -14.52 1.70 -3.81
CA ALA A 107 -13.77 0.94 -4.81
C ALA A 107 -14.50 0.94 -6.16
N SER A 108 -13.71 0.96 -7.24
CA SER A 108 -14.27 0.79 -8.59
C SER A 108 -14.84 -0.63 -8.76
N ALA A 109 -15.77 -0.80 -9.71
CA ALA A 109 -16.33 -2.12 -10.01
C ALA A 109 -15.24 -3.08 -10.49
N GLU A 110 -14.26 -2.57 -11.26
CA GLU A 110 -13.13 -3.37 -11.73
C GLU A 110 -12.21 -3.82 -10.58
N ASP A 111 -11.96 -2.96 -9.60
CA ASP A 111 -11.19 -3.34 -8.41
C ASP A 111 -11.92 -4.41 -7.60
N GLN A 112 -13.24 -4.26 -7.41
CA GLN A 112 -14.07 -5.24 -6.72
C GLN A 112 -14.08 -6.60 -7.44
N ASP A 113 -14.23 -6.60 -8.76
CA ASP A 113 -14.17 -7.81 -9.58
C ASP A 113 -12.82 -8.53 -9.42
N VAL A 114 -11.71 -7.78 -9.43
CA VAL A 114 -10.37 -8.36 -9.26
C VAL A 114 -10.19 -8.88 -7.84
N LEU A 115 -10.55 -8.12 -6.81
CA LEU A 115 -10.46 -8.55 -5.42
C LEU A 115 -11.30 -9.79 -5.14
N ALA A 116 -12.51 -9.88 -5.69
CA ALA A 116 -13.37 -11.06 -5.55
C ALA A 116 -12.80 -12.29 -6.27
N ALA A 117 -12.06 -12.09 -7.36
CA ALA A 117 -11.43 -13.17 -8.11
C ALA A 117 -10.06 -13.59 -7.54
N LEU A 118 -9.38 -12.71 -6.80
CA LEU A 118 -8.17 -13.05 -6.06
C LEU A 118 -8.51 -13.95 -4.88
N ALA A 119 -7.80 -15.06 -4.73
CA ALA A 119 -7.85 -15.89 -3.52
C ALA A 119 -7.02 -15.23 -2.40
N VAL A 120 -7.26 -13.95 -2.11
CA VAL A 120 -6.66 -13.26 -0.97
C VAL A 120 -7.62 -13.38 0.20
N ASP A 121 -7.19 -14.03 1.27
CA ASP A 121 -7.94 -13.95 2.53
C ASP A 121 -7.87 -12.51 3.00
N VAL A 122 -9.01 -11.81 2.88
CA VAL A 122 -9.16 -10.43 3.36
C VAL A 122 -9.31 -10.41 4.90
N VAL A 123 -8.83 -11.44 5.60
CA VAL A 123 -8.84 -11.57 7.06
C VAL A 123 -7.41 -11.43 7.58
N GLY A 124 -7.15 -10.40 8.38
CA GLY A 124 -5.86 -10.22 9.04
C GLY A 124 -5.67 -11.18 10.21
N GLY A 125 -4.56 -11.93 10.19
CA GLY A 125 -3.97 -12.62 11.35
C GLY A 125 -3.51 -14.07 11.09
N PRO A 126 -2.31 -14.50 11.54
CA PRO A 126 -1.91 -15.92 11.51
C PRO A 126 -2.77 -16.74 12.49
N PRO A 127 -2.80 -18.09 12.37
CA PRO A 127 -3.69 -18.95 13.17
C PRO A 127 -3.52 -18.82 14.69
#